data_AF-A0A6A1QAE3-F1
#
_entry.id   AF-A0A6A1QAE3-F1
#
_cell.length_a   1.000
_cell.length_b   1.000
_cell.length_c   1.000
_cell.angle_alpha   90.00
_cell.angle_beta   90.00
_cell.angle_gamma   90.00
#
_symmetry.space_group_name_H-M   'P 1'
#
loop_
_entity.id
_entity.type
_entity.pdbx_description
1 polymer ?
#
loop_
_entity_poly.entity_id
_entity_poly.type
_entity_poly.pdbx_seq_one_letter_code
_entity_poly.pdbx_strand_id
1 'polypeptide(L)' 'TRLGPCCGYSSHEGRTTAGSAASSLQHLPTTAAVVAMSLPLNPKPFLNGLTGKPVMVKLKWGMEYKGYLVSVDGYMNMQV' A
#
# COMPACT_ATOMS: atom_id res chain seq x y z
N THR A 1 -9.16 4.85 50.43
CA THR A 1 -9.64 6.22 50.67
C THR A 1 -9.54 7.01 49.37
N ARG A 2 -10.69 7.41 48.79
CA ARG A 2 -10.91 8.38 47.69
C ARG A 2 -10.07 8.22 46.40
N LEU A 3 -10.60 7.69 45.30
CA LEU A 3 -11.50 8.35 44.33
C LEU A 3 -11.06 9.79 44.01
N GLY A 4 -10.59 10.00 42.77
CA GLY A 4 -10.18 11.30 42.24
C GLY A 4 -11.35 12.25 42.00
N PRO A 5 -11.14 13.31 41.20
CA PRO A 5 -12.25 13.92 40.48
C PRO A 5 -11.96 13.99 38.99
N CYS A 6 -12.73 13.19 38.24
CA CYS A 6 -13.08 13.49 36.87
C CYS A 6 -13.72 14.88 36.85
N CYS A 7 -13.10 15.86 36.19
CA CYS A 7 -13.78 17.11 35.88
C CYS A 7 -14.70 16.87 34.69
N GLY A 8 -15.95 16.50 34.99
CA GLY A 8 -17.07 16.64 34.07
C GLY A 8 -17.63 18.06 34.17
N TYR A 9 -17.92 18.65 33.02
CA TYR A 9 -18.91 19.72 32.93
C TYR A 9 -19.83 19.39 31.76
N SER A 10 -21.06 18.99 32.09
CA SER A 10 -22.18 18.82 31.18
C SER A 10 -23.19 19.94 31.44
N SER A 11 -23.64 20.63 30.38
CA SER A 11 -24.91 21.37 30.27
C SER A 11 -24.92 22.08 28.92
N HIS A 12 -25.61 21.59 27.88
CA HIS A 12 -27.05 21.52 27.58
C HIS A 12 -27.58 22.73 26.80
N GLU A 13 -28.25 22.39 25.69
CA GLU A 13 -29.30 23.14 24.98
C GLU A 13 -28.91 24.23 23.96
N GLY A 14 -29.43 24.08 22.74
CA GLY A 14 -29.31 25.07 21.66
C GLY A 14 -29.70 24.53 20.29
N ARG A 15 -31.01 24.37 20.06
CA ARG A 15 -31.65 23.87 18.84
C ARG A 15 -31.60 24.91 17.70
N THR A 16 -31.28 24.44 16.49
CA THR A 16 -31.67 24.95 15.15
C THR A 16 -31.27 26.37 14.74
N THR A 17 -30.41 26.47 13.72
CA THR A 17 -30.69 27.33 12.56
C THR A 17 -30.23 26.60 11.30
N ALA A 18 -31.16 26.42 10.38
CA ALA A 18 -30.93 25.81 9.09
C ALA A 18 -30.01 26.70 8.23
N GLY A 19 -28.98 26.09 7.66
CA GLY A 19 -28.12 26.70 6.64
C GLY A 19 -27.89 25.68 5.54
N SER A 20 -28.75 25.74 4.52
CA SER A 20 -28.58 25.09 3.23
C SER A 20 -27.20 25.34 2.65
N ALA A 21 -26.57 24.30 2.12
CA ALA A 21 -26.48 24.07 0.68
C ALA A 21 -25.40 23.04 0.41
N ALA A 22 -25.72 22.11 -0.48
CA ALA A 22 -24.86 21.07 -0.97
C ALA A 22 -23.45 21.58 -1.31
N SER A 23 -22.45 21.03 -0.64
CA SER A 23 -21.14 20.80 -1.25
C SER A 23 -20.91 19.29 -1.25
N SER A 24 -21.63 18.64 -2.16
CA SER A 24 -21.29 17.32 -2.66
C SER A 24 -19.85 17.33 -3.18
N LEU A 25 -19.16 16.20 -2.99
CA LEU A 25 -17.79 15.84 -3.42
C LEU A 25 -16.68 16.15 -2.41
N GLN A 26 -16.75 15.48 -1.26
CA GLN A 26 -15.54 15.04 -0.57
C GLN A 26 -15.13 13.65 -1.08
N HIS A 27 -13.87 13.57 -1.53
CA HIS A 27 -13.08 12.36 -1.84
C HIS A 27 -13.48 11.55 -3.09
N LEU A 28 -12.97 11.99 -4.25
CA LEU A 28 -12.45 11.00 -5.19
C LEU A 28 -11.24 10.35 -4.49
N PRO A 29 -11.14 9.01 -4.37
CA PRO A 29 -9.81 8.42 -4.38
C PRO A 29 -9.29 8.80 -5.76
N THR A 30 -8.39 9.78 -5.84
CA THR A 30 -7.45 9.82 -6.95
C THR A 30 -6.89 8.42 -6.97
N THR A 31 -7.37 7.60 -7.90
CA THR A 31 -6.72 6.39 -8.35
C THR A 31 -5.40 6.91 -8.86
N ALA A 32 -4.45 7.09 -7.93
CA ALA A 32 -3.07 7.30 -8.23
C ALA A 32 -2.72 6.01 -8.93
N ALA A 33 -2.84 6.04 -10.26
CA ALA A 33 -1.92 5.33 -11.10
C ALA A 33 -0.57 5.72 -10.51
N VAL A 34 -0.04 4.81 -9.68
CA VAL A 34 1.34 4.88 -9.23
C VAL A 34 2.08 4.67 -10.53
N VAL A 35 2.30 5.76 -11.25
CA VAL A 35 3.19 5.78 -12.40
C VAL A 35 4.48 5.33 -11.78
N ALA A 36 4.83 4.06 -12.00
CA ALA A 36 6.07 3.49 -11.56
C ALA A 36 7.14 4.29 -12.27
N MET A 37 7.61 5.34 -11.60
CA MET A 37 8.77 6.10 -12.00
C MET A 37 9.86 5.05 -12.15
N SER A 38 10.33 4.84 -13.38
CA SER A 38 11.42 3.92 -13.67
C SER A 38 12.70 4.52 -13.09
N LEU A 39 12.81 4.47 -11.76
CA LEU A 39 14.04 4.74 -11.04
C LEU A 39 15.09 3.76 -11.60
N PRO A 40 16.34 4.20 -11.77
CA PRO A 40 17.41 3.30 -12.17
C PRO A 40 17.50 2.16 -11.15
N LEU A 41 17.02 1.00 -11.55
CA LEU A 41 16.84 -0.16 -10.69
C LEU A 41 18.01 -1.10 -10.91
N ASN A 42 18.88 -1.15 -9.90
CA ASN A 42 20.03 -2.05 -9.93
C ASN A 42 19.55 -3.51 -9.96
N PRO A 43 20.10 -4.38 -10.82
CA PRO A 43 19.59 -5.75 -10.99
C PRO A 43 19.63 -6.59 -9.71
N LYS A 44 20.67 -6.41 -8.90
CA LYS A 44 20.87 -7.16 -7.64
C LYS A 44 19.78 -6.86 -6.60
N PRO A 45 19.51 -5.60 -6.21
CA PRO A 45 18.41 -5.31 -5.28
C PRO A 45 17.02 -5.58 -5.87
N PHE A 46 16.84 -5.48 -7.19
CA PHE A 46 15.57 -5.85 -7.84
C PHE A 46 15.20 -7.31 -7.57
N LEU A 47 16.13 -8.24 -7.88
CA LEU A 47 15.89 -9.67 -7.73
C LEU A 47 15.70 -10.08 -6.26
N ASN A 48 16.47 -9.47 -5.34
CA ASN A 48 16.31 -9.71 -3.90
C ASN A 48 14.93 -9.26 -3.39
N GLY A 49 14.36 -8.19 -3.97
CA GLY A 49 13.00 -7.73 -3.63
C GLY A 49 11.88 -8.67 -4.10
N LEU A 50 12.19 -9.60 -5.02
CA LEU A 50 11.24 -10.57 -5.56
C LEU A 50 11.26 -11.91 -4.82
N THR A 51 12.25 -12.19 -3.98
CA THR A 51 12.31 -13.42 -3.19
C THR A 51 11.07 -13.57 -2.30
N GLY A 52 10.44 -14.74 -2.32
CA GLY A 52 9.19 -15.05 -1.64
C GLY A 52 7.93 -14.49 -2.32
N LYS A 53 8.04 -13.86 -3.49
CA LYS A 53 6.91 -13.30 -4.25
C LYS A 53 6.61 -14.15 -5.49
N PRO A 54 5.35 -14.16 -5.97
CA PRO A 54 5.01 -14.80 -7.24
C PRO A 54 5.72 -14.09 -8.40
N VAL A 55 6.40 -14.85 -9.25
CA VAL A 55 7.16 -14.36 -10.40
C VAL A 55 6.85 -15.16 -11.66
N MET A 56 7.09 -14.53 -12.82
CA MET A 56 7.09 -15.19 -14.12
C MET A 56 8.46 -14.97 -14.77
N VAL A 57 9.21 -16.05 -14.98
CA VAL A 57 10.54 -16.02 -15.59
C VAL A 57 10.42 -16.54 -17.02
N LYS A 58 10.78 -15.71 -18.00
CA LYS A 58 10.79 -16.07 -19.42
C LYS A 58 12.22 -16.24 -19.91
N LEU A 59 12.54 -17.41 -20.43
CA LEU A 59 13.82 -17.68 -21.10
C LEU A 59 13.73 -17.35 -22.59
N LYS A 60 14.87 -17.07 -23.21
CA LYS A 60 14.98 -16.70 -24.63
C LYS A 60 14.33 -17.72 -25.58
N TRP A 61 14.39 -19.00 -25.22
CA TRP A 61 13.90 -20.10 -26.03
C TRP A 61 12.42 -20.46 -25.76
N GLY A 62 11.66 -19.56 -25.14
CA GLY A 62 10.22 -19.72 -24.94
C GLY A 62 9.82 -20.56 -23.74
N MET A 63 10.78 -21.05 -22.95
CA MET A 63 10.48 -21.66 -21.66
C MET A 63 10.00 -20.58 -20.69
N GLU A 64 8.91 -20.85 -19.99
CA GLU A 64 8.36 -19.97 -18.97
C GLU A 64 8.22 -20.73 -17.65
N TYR A 65 8.66 -20.12 -16.56
CA TYR A 65 8.48 -20.63 -15.21
C TYR A 65 7.59 -19.67 -14.42
N LYS A 66 6.58 -20.22 -13.74
CA LYS A 66 5.67 -19.49 -12.87
C LYS A 66 5.70 -20.14 -11.50
N GLY A 67 5.88 -19.35 -10.46
CA GLY A 67 5.96 -19.84 -9.09
C GLY A 67 6.46 -18.76 -8.14
N TYR A 68 6.88 -19.16 -6.95
CA TYR A 68 7.40 -18.24 -5.94
C TYR A 68 8.91 -18.26 -6.00
N LEU A 69 9.54 -17.09 -6.12
CA LEU A 69 10.99 -17.04 -6.20
C LEU A 69 11.61 -17.49 -4.87
N VAL A 70 12.28 -18.64 -4.84
CA VAL A 70 12.92 -19.21 -3.65
C VAL A 70 14.29 -18.60 -3.42
N SER A 71 15.12 -18.53 -4.46
CA SER A 71 16.49 -18.03 -4.36
C SER A 71 17.04 -17.52 -5.71
N VAL A 72 18.02 -16.62 -5.63
CA VAL A 72 18.75 -16.05 -6.77
C VAL A 72 20.22 -15.87 -6.45
N ASP A 73 21.11 -16.02 -7.44
CA ASP A 73 22.55 -15.84 -7.27
C ASP A 73 23.14 -14.67 -8.12
N GLY A 74 24.48 -14.56 -8.16
CA GLY A 74 25.19 -13.53 -8.93
C GLY A 74 25.16 -13.70 -10.45
N TYR A 75 24.74 -14.87 -10.94
CA TYR A 75 24.67 -15.23 -12.35
C TYR A 75 23.22 -15.26 -12.88
N MET A 76 22.25 -14.86 -12.05
CA MET A 76 20.82 -14.94 -12.33
C MET A 76 20.30 -16.38 -12.51
N ASN A 77 20.93 -17.36 -11.85
CA ASN A 77 20.26 -18.65 -11.63
C ASN A 77 19.09 -18.43 -10.67
N MET A 78 17.92 -19.00 -10.98
CA MET A 78 16.68 -18.77 -10.23
C MET A 78 16.04 -20.10 -9.86
N GLN A 79 15.60 -20.22 -8.61
CA GLN A 79 14.75 -21.31 -8.14
C GLN A 79 13.34 -20.78 -7.96
N VAL A 80 12.37 -21.41 -8.62
CA VAL A 80 10.96 -21.00 -8.70
C VAL A 80 10.08 -22.13 -8.18
#